data_AF-A0A0W1KRU3-F1
#
_entry.id   AF-A0A0W1KRU3-F1
#
_cell.length_a   1.000
_cell.length_b   1.000
_cell.length_c   1.000
_cell.angle_alpha   90.00
_cell.angle_beta   90.00
_cell.angle_gamma   90.00
#
_symmetry.space_group_name_H-M   'P 1'
#
loop_
_entity.id
_entity.type
_entity.pdbx_description
1 polymer ?
#
loop_
_entity_poly.entity_id
_entity_poly.type
_entity_poly.pdbx_seq_one_letter_code
_entity_poly.pdbx_strand_id
1 'polypeptide(L)' 'MLHQDLRSYRCPQQFVQFKLGLREALSAQQTITFSVNSDESMDDIERYLKKYAYSYNLDKQQGLLLVEPLRV' A
#
# COMPACT_ATOMS: atom_id res chain seq x y z
N MET A 1 -1.09 -11.45 -8.65
CA MET A 1 -1.52 -10.18 -8.02
C MET A 1 -1.82 -10.50 -6.57
N LEU A 2 -1.21 -9.76 -5.64
CA LEU A 2 -1.40 -9.97 -4.21
C LEU A 2 -2.48 -9.03 -3.67
N HIS A 3 -3.11 -9.44 -2.57
CA HIS A 3 -4.10 -8.64 -1.87
C HIS A 3 -3.81 -8.66 -0.36
N GLN A 4 -3.88 -7.50 0.29
CA GLN A 4 -3.74 -7.42 1.74
C GLN A 4 -4.74 -6.44 2.33
N ASP A 5 -5.48 -6.89 3.34
CA ASP A 5 -6.39 -6.01 4.08
C ASP A 5 -5.63 -5.29 5.19
N LEU A 6 -5.59 -3.96 5.12
CA LEU A 6 -4.98 -3.10 6.13
C LEU A 6 -6.01 -2.48 7.10
N ARG A 7 -7.31 -2.68 6.87
CA ARG A 7 -8.40 -2.01 7.61
C ARG A 7 -8.47 -2.40 9.09
N SER A 8 -7.98 -3.58 9.44
CA SER A 8 -7.90 -4.06 10.82
C SER A 8 -6.75 -3.43 11.63
N TYR A 9 -5.83 -2.71 10.97
CA TYR A 9 -4.66 -2.12 11.62
C TYR A 9 -4.80 -0.61 11.69
N ARG A 10 -4.40 -0.04 12.82
CA ARG A 10 -4.29 1.41 13.03
C ARG A 10 -2.83 1.84 12.89
N CYS A 11 -2.59 3.14 12.69
CA CYS A 11 -1.22 3.68 12.79
C CYS A 11 -0.65 3.42 14.19
N PRO A 12 0.61 2.93 14.35
CA PRO A 12 1.63 2.71 13.31
C PRO A 12 1.64 1.31 12.68
N GLN A 13 0.87 0.35 13.19
CA GLN A 13 0.85 -1.03 12.69
C GLN A 13 0.44 -1.11 11.22
N GLN A 14 -0.51 -0.27 10.77
CA GLN A 14 -0.94 -0.22 9.38
C GLN A 14 0.23 0.03 8.42
N PHE A 15 1.11 0.98 8.77
CA PHE A 15 2.29 1.29 7.97
C PHE A 15 3.34 0.17 7.97
N VAL A 16 3.46 -0.56 9.08
CA VAL A 16 4.32 -1.74 9.16
C VAL A 16 3.79 -2.85 8.26
N GLN A 17 2.49 -3.14 8.32
CA GLN A 17 1.84 -4.18 7.52
C GLN A 17 1.90 -3.86 6.03
N PHE A 18 1.68 -2.61 5.65
CA PHE A 18 1.90 -2.11 4.30
C PHE A 18 3.32 -2.43 3.79
N LYS A 19 4.37 -2.14 4.58
CA LYS A 19 5.76 -2.41 4.18
C LYS A 19 6.05 -3.90 4.04
N LEU A 20 5.44 -4.74 4.88
CA LEU A 20 5.59 -6.20 4.80
C LEU A 20 4.96 -6.73 3.50
N GLY A 21 3.71 -6.37 3.21
CA GLY A 21 3.04 -6.78 1.96
C GLY A 21 3.74 -6.27 0.72
N LEU A 22 4.21 -5.01 0.74
CA LEU A 22 4.97 -4.45 -0.37
C LEU A 22 6.26 -5.25 -0.61
N ARG A 23 6.97 -5.67 0.45
CA ARG A 23 8.17 -6.50 0.32
C ARG A 23 7.85 -7.86 -0.30
N GLU A 24 6.75 -8.50 0.11
CA GLU A 24 6.31 -9.77 -0.48
C GLU A 24 5.96 -9.61 -1.97
N ALA A 25 5.25 -8.54 -2.32
CA ALA A 25 4.91 -8.19 -3.70
C ALA A 25 6.16 -8.00 -4.58
N LEU A 26 7.18 -7.34 -4.04
CA LEU A 26 8.46 -7.15 -4.72
C LEU A 26 9.21 -8.48 -4.94
N SER A 27 9.27 -9.33 -3.90
CA SER A 27 9.89 -10.65 -4.01
C SER A 27 9.17 -11.54 -5.03
N ALA A 28 7.84 -11.43 -5.12
CA ALA A 28 7.03 -12.15 -6.08
C ALA A 28 7.00 -11.51 -7.48
N GLN A 29 7.52 -10.29 -7.64
CA GLN A 29 7.38 -9.46 -8.85
C GLN A 29 5.91 -9.30 -9.29
N GLN A 30 5.01 -9.06 -8.33
CA GLN A 30 3.58 -8.91 -8.58
C GLN A 30 3.06 -7.57 -8.07
N THR A 31 2.10 -7.01 -8.79
CA THR A 31 1.25 -5.91 -8.29
C THR A 31 0.51 -6.36 -7.04
N ILE A 32 0.35 -5.43 -6.09
CA ILE A 32 -0.40 -5.64 -4.85
C ILE A 32 -1.50 -4.59 -4.68
N THR A 33 -2.67 -5.02 -4.21
CA THR A 33 -3.75 -4.13 -3.78
C THR A 33 -3.94 -4.22 -2.28
N PHE A 34 -3.92 -3.06 -1.63
CA PHE A 34 -4.24 -2.91 -0.21
C PHE A 34 -5.67 -2.39 -0.05
N SER A 35 -6.45 -3.03 0.81
CA SER A 35 -7.69 -2.45 1.32
C SER A 35 -7.37 -1.55 2.52
N VAL A 36 -7.82 -0.31 2.48
CA VAL A 36 -7.50 0.72 3.48
C VAL A 36 -8.78 1.39 3.99
N ASN A 37 -8.75 1.91 5.21
CA ASN A 37 -9.86 2.70 5.74
C ASN A 37 -9.82 4.09 5.11
N SER A 38 -10.91 4.52 4.47
CA SER A 38 -11.04 5.86 3.88
C SER A 38 -10.89 6.98 4.90
N ASP A 39 -11.19 6.69 6.17
CA ASP A 39 -11.24 7.67 7.25
C ASP A 39 -9.87 7.88 7.92
N GLU A 40 -8.88 7.03 7.61
CA GLU A 40 -7.53 7.15 8.16
C GLU A 40 -6.59 7.86 7.19
N SER A 41 -5.65 8.63 7.76
CA SER A 41 -4.62 9.29 6.94
C SER A 41 -3.70 8.24 6.32
N MET A 42 -3.52 8.37 5.01
CA MET A 42 -2.59 7.59 4.19
C MET A 42 -1.26 8.32 3.95
N ASP A 43 -1.03 9.45 4.62
CA ASP A 43 0.07 10.37 4.31
C ASP A 43 1.44 9.70 4.42
N ASP A 44 1.65 8.85 5.42
CA ASP A 44 2.91 8.13 5.61
C ASP A 44 3.16 7.08 4.51
N ILE A 45 2.09 6.41 4.05
CA ILE A 45 2.14 5.45 2.94
C ILE A 45 2.43 6.19 1.63
N GLU A 46 1.70 7.26 1.32
CA GLU A 46 1.93 8.05 0.11
C GLU A 46 3.33 8.70 0.11
N ARG A 47 3.77 9.24 1.25
CA ARG A 47 5.12 9.81 1.40
C ARG A 47 6.20 8.75 1.16
N TYR A 48 6.00 7.53 1.66
CA TYR A 48 6.91 6.42 1.40
C TYR A 48 6.93 6.06 -0.08
N LEU A 49 5.77 5.88 -0.71
CA LEU A 49 5.66 5.50 -2.13
C LEU A 49 6.34 6.54 -3.02
N LYS A 50 6.10 7.83 -2.79
CA LYS A 50 6.75 8.94 -3.51
C LYS A 50 8.26 8.96 -3.30
N LYS A 51 8.73 8.80 -2.05
CA LYS A 51 10.17 8.79 -1.72
C LYS A 51 10.94 7.71 -2.48
N TYR A 52 10.33 6.55 -2.69
CA TYR A 52 10.95 5.40 -3.36
C TYR A 52 10.48 5.23 -4.81
N ALA A 53 9.81 6.24 -5.37
CA ALA A 53 9.38 6.31 -6.76
C ALA A 53 8.54 5.10 -7.22
N TYR A 54 7.61 4.65 -6.37
CA TYR A 54 6.66 3.61 -6.74
C TYR A 54 5.55 4.18 -7.64
N SER A 55 5.16 3.43 -8.66
CA SER A 55 3.88 3.66 -9.34
C SER A 55 2.75 3.11 -8.47
N TYR A 56 1.75 3.95 -8.20
CA TYR A 56 0.58 3.56 -7.42
C TYR A 56 -0.68 4.30 -7.87
N ASN A 57 -1.83 3.70 -7.60
CA ASN A 57 -3.15 4.30 -7.77
C ASN A 57 -3.91 4.18 -6.44
N LEU A 58 -4.41 5.31 -5.94
CA LEU A 58 -5.23 5.38 -4.72
C LEU A 58 -6.67 5.74 -5.09
N ASP A 59 -7.57 4.77 -4.96
CA ASP A 59 -9.01 4.99 -5.03
C ASP A 59 -9.56 5.21 -3.61
N LYS A 60 -9.71 6.48 -3.24
CA LYS A 60 -10.24 6.89 -1.94
C LYS A 60 -11.71 6.53 -1.75
N GLN A 61 -12.50 6.42 -2.83
CA GLN A 61 -13.93 6.09 -2.73
C GLN A 61 -14.11 4.62 -2.38
N GLN A 62 -13.28 3.75 -2.93
CA GLN A 62 -13.33 2.31 -2.69
C GLN A 62 -12.43 1.86 -1.53
N GLY A 63 -11.57 2.74 -1.01
CA GLY A 63 -10.59 2.39 0.01
C GLY A 63 -9.57 1.38 -0.51
N LEU A 64 -9.09 1.58 -1.74
CA LEU A 64 -8.14 0.70 -2.41
C LEU A 64 -6.87 1.45 -2.80
N LEU A 65 -5.73 0.84 -2.49
CA LEU A 65 -4.41 1.30 -2.94
C LEU A 65 -3.74 0.19 -3.74
N LEU A 66 -3.57 0.41 -5.04
CA LEU A 66 -2.82 -0.47 -5.93
C LEU A 66 -1.39 0.05 -6.07
N VAL A 67 -0.40 -0.84 -5.92
CA VAL A 67 1.02 -0.51 -6.04
C VAL A 67 1.69 -1.49 -6.99
N GLU A 68 2.41 -0.96 -7.98
CA GLU A 68 3.22 -1.75 -8.90
C GLU A 68 4.55 -2.16 -8.25
N PRO A 69 5.07 -3.37 -8.56
CA PRO A 69 6.34 -3.84 -8.02
C PRO A 69 7.54 -3.15 -8.68
N LEU A 70 7.32 -2.43 -9.78
CA LEU A 70 8.34 -1.66 -10.49
C LEU A 70 8.38 -0.22 -9.96
N ARG A 71 9.60 0.28 -9.79
CA ARG A 71 9.86 1.69 -9.49
C ARG A 71 10.11 2.44 -10.80
N VAL A 72 9.65 3.69 -10.89
CA VAL A 72 9.79 4.56 -12.08
C VAL A 72 10.88 5.60 -11.87
#